data_AF-A0A2M8PE23-F1
#
_entry.id   AF-A0A2M8PE23-F1
#
_cell.length_a   1.000
_cell.length_b   1.000
_cell.length_c   1.000
_cell.angle_alpha   90.00
_cell.angle_beta   90.00
_cell.angle_gamma   90.00
#
_symmetry.space_group_name_H-M   'P 1'
#
loop_
_entity.id
_entity.type
_entity.pdbx_description
1 polymer ?
#
loop_
_entity_poly.entity_id
_entity_poly.type
_entity_poly.pdbx_seq_one_letter_code
_entity_poly.pdbx_strand_id
1 'polypeptide(L)'
;AAGGKPAAKKDLGMIAMSYGNVYVARVAMGGRDEQTLRAFIEAEAYDGPALIIAYSHCIAHGINMMTAMRNQKAAVESGQWLLYRYNPERAAHGENPLQLDSRPPKLPVKTYLQMENRFKMLELSKPEVARALFEEAQRDVNTRYALYEYLARRPISVGNGTH
;
A
#
# COMPACT_ATOMS: atom_id res chain seq x y z
N ALA A 1 5.47 -11.50 23.05
CA ALA A 1 4.86 -10.19 22.73
C ALA A 1 3.47 -10.39 22.11
N ALA A 2 2.44 -10.60 22.94
CA ALA A 2 1.08 -10.98 22.52
C ALA A 2 0.06 -9.83 22.69
N GLY A 3 0.48 -8.61 22.35
CA GLY A 3 -0.31 -7.38 22.56
C GLY A 3 -0.80 -6.69 21.28
N GLY A 4 -0.38 -7.14 20.10
CA GLY A 4 -0.49 -6.31 18.89
C GLY A 4 0.51 -5.14 18.91
N LYS A 5 0.80 -4.54 17.74
CA LYS A 5 1.67 -3.36 17.66
C LYS A 5 0.78 -2.11 17.71
N PRO A 6 0.90 -1.26 18.74
CA PRO A 6 -0.01 -0.12 18.94
C PRO A 6 0.24 1.06 17.99
N ALA A 7 1.39 1.10 17.31
CA ALA A 7 1.72 2.16 16.37
C ALA A 7 1.36 1.78 14.93
N ALA A 8 0.73 2.71 14.22
CA ALA A 8 0.48 2.61 12.78
C ALA A 8 1.77 2.30 12.00
N LYS A 9 1.62 1.62 10.87
CA LYS A 9 2.77 1.26 10.01
C LYS A 9 3.41 2.53 9.45
N LYS A 10 4.71 2.74 9.71
CA LYS A 10 5.51 3.79 9.06
C LYS A 10 5.32 3.73 7.55
N ASP A 11 4.93 4.85 6.96
CA ASP A 11 4.75 4.97 5.51
C ASP A 11 6.07 5.37 4.83
N LEU A 12 6.93 4.38 4.58
CA LEU A 12 8.21 4.59 3.91
C LEU A 12 8.04 5.19 2.51
N GLY A 13 6.97 4.82 1.81
CA GLY A 13 6.72 5.30 0.47
C GLY A 13 6.42 6.80 0.46
N MET A 14 5.53 7.25 1.34
CA MET A 14 5.23 8.68 1.50
C MET A 14 6.48 9.49 1.87
N ILE A 15 7.33 8.96 2.75
CA ILE A 15 8.59 9.61 3.12
C ILE A 15 9.51 9.74 1.91
N ALA A 16 9.69 8.69 1.12
CA ALA A 16 10.51 8.75 -0.09
C ALA A 16 9.93 9.70 -1.14
N MET A 17 8.61 9.71 -1.34
CA MET A 17 7.92 10.63 -2.24
C MET A 17 8.09 12.10 -1.86
N SER A 18 8.29 12.41 -0.57
CA SER A 18 8.48 13.78 -0.10
C SER A 18 9.76 14.46 -0.62
N TYR A 19 10.75 13.69 -1.08
CA TYR A 19 11.95 14.25 -1.73
C TYR A 19 11.67 14.78 -3.15
N GLY A 20 10.60 14.31 -3.80
CA GLY A 20 10.19 14.78 -5.13
C GLY A 20 10.96 14.19 -6.31
N ASN A 21 12.16 13.64 -6.09
CA ASN A 21 13.07 13.14 -7.14
C ASN A 21 13.36 11.64 -7.00
N VAL A 22 12.53 10.89 -6.28
CA VAL A 22 12.69 9.46 -6.09
C VAL A 22 11.52 8.77 -6.78
N TYR A 23 11.77 7.84 -7.70
CA TYR A 23 10.71 6.95 -8.19
C TYR A 23 10.28 6.02 -7.05
N VAL A 24 8.98 5.97 -6.75
CA VAL A 24 8.47 5.12 -5.66
C VAL A 24 7.29 4.31 -6.15
N ALA A 25 7.38 2.99 -6.06
CA ALA A 25 6.24 2.11 -6.32
C ALA A 25 5.96 1.20 -5.13
N ARG A 26 4.68 0.93 -4.90
CA ARG A 26 4.23 -0.11 -3.97
C ARG A 26 3.46 -1.15 -4.75
N VAL A 27 3.93 -2.39 -4.66
CA VAL A 27 3.50 -3.49 -5.55
C VAL A 27 3.07 -4.71 -4.75
N ALA A 28 2.22 -5.54 -5.36
CA ALA A 28 1.88 -6.87 -4.88
C ALA A 28 1.47 -7.73 -6.07
N MET A 29 2.28 -8.74 -6.40
CA MET A 29 2.09 -9.56 -7.59
C MET A 29 0.72 -10.25 -7.62
N GLY A 30 0.27 -10.81 -6.50
CA GLY A 30 -1.07 -11.41 -6.41
C GLY A 30 -2.21 -10.39 -6.38
N GLY A 31 -1.92 -9.10 -6.15
CA GLY A 31 -2.89 -8.02 -6.19
C GLY A 31 -3.12 -7.50 -7.62
N ARG A 32 -2.03 -7.25 -8.35
CA ARG A 32 -2.05 -6.89 -9.78
C ARG A 32 -0.66 -7.09 -10.38
N ASP A 33 -0.51 -8.14 -11.18
CA ASP A 33 0.72 -8.55 -11.85
C ASP A 33 1.16 -7.54 -12.93
N GLU A 34 0.24 -7.07 -13.77
CA GLU A 34 0.50 -6.04 -14.79
C GLU A 34 1.09 -4.75 -14.17
N GLN A 35 0.56 -4.34 -13.02
CA GLN A 35 1.04 -3.14 -12.31
C GLN A 35 2.43 -3.38 -11.70
N THR A 36 2.68 -4.61 -11.22
CA THR A 36 3.99 -4.99 -10.70
C THR A 36 5.03 -4.95 -11.82
N LEU A 37 4.76 -5.56 -12.97
CA LEU A 37 5.65 -5.52 -14.12
C LEU A 37 5.93 -4.08 -14.58
N ARG A 38 4.89 -3.26 -14.73
CA ARG A 38 5.02 -1.85 -15.13
C ARG A 38 5.89 -1.07 -14.15
N ALA A 39 5.70 -1.26 -12.85
CA ALA A 39 6.49 -0.57 -11.83
C ALA A 39 7.99 -0.92 -11.91
N PHE A 40 8.33 -2.18 -12.22
CA PHE A 40 9.72 -2.58 -12.40
C PHE A 40 10.35 -1.98 -13.66
N ILE A 41 9.62 -1.98 -14.78
CA ILE A 41 10.09 -1.38 -16.04
C ILE A 41 10.30 0.13 -15.87
N GLU A 42 9.34 0.83 -15.26
CA GLU A 42 9.47 2.28 -15.01
C GLU A 42 10.61 2.62 -14.04
N ALA A 43 10.77 1.84 -12.98
CA ALA A 43 11.83 2.06 -12.00
C ALA A 43 13.23 1.83 -12.58
N GLU A 44 13.38 0.86 -13.48
CA GLU A 44 14.66 0.57 -14.13
C GLU A 44 15.02 1.62 -15.19
N ALA A 45 14.02 2.12 -15.93
CA ALA A 45 14.21 3.17 -16.92
C ALA A 45 14.43 4.57 -16.32
N TYR A 46 14.06 4.78 -15.05
CA TYR A 46 14.18 6.08 -14.39
C TYR A 46 15.64 6.44 -14.11
N ASP A 47 16.12 7.57 -14.66
CA ASP A 47 17.46 8.10 -14.42
C ASP A 47 17.56 8.80 -13.05
N GLY A 48 17.49 7.99 -11.99
CA GLY A 48 17.51 8.48 -10.61
C GLY A 48 17.29 7.38 -9.58
N PRO A 49 17.20 7.74 -8.30
CA PRO A 49 16.94 6.76 -7.25
C PRO A 49 15.52 6.18 -7.37
N ALA A 50 15.41 4.86 -7.32
CA ALA A 50 14.14 4.15 -7.35
C ALA A 50 13.95 3.26 -6.12
N LEU A 51 12.73 3.24 -5.58
CA LEU A 51 12.29 2.42 -4.45
C LEU A 51 11.04 1.63 -4.81
N ILE A 52 11.15 0.30 -4.83
CA ILE A 52 10.00 -0.61 -4.97
C ILE A 52 9.73 -1.29 -3.61
N ILE A 53 8.52 -1.09 -3.09
CA ILE A 53 8.04 -1.73 -1.86
C ILE A 53 7.10 -2.88 -2.26
N ALA A 54 7.60 -4.11 -2.25
CA ALA A 54 6.83 -5.30 -2.61
C ALA A 54 6.18 -5.96 -1.39
N TYR A 55 4.89 -6.30 -1.49
CA TYR A 55 4.26 -7.19 -0.51
C TYR A 55 4.82 -8.60 -0.65
N SER A 56 5.60 -9.03 0.34
CA SER A 56 6.12 -10.39 0.43
C SER A 56 5.31 -11.17 1.46
N HIS A 57 4.59 -12.20 0.99
CA HIS A 57 3.87 -13.10 1.88
C HIS A 57 4.87 -14.10 2.48
N CYS A 58 4.67 -14.52 3.73
CA CYS A 58 5.63 -15.36 4.44
C CYS A 58 4.90 -16.43 5.27
N ILE A 59 5.59 -17.54 5.53
CA ILE A 59 5.12 -18.58 6.47
C ILE A 59 4.77 -18.00 7.85
N ALA A 60 5.45 -16.95 8.29
CA ALA A 60 5.21 -16.27 9.56
C ALA A 60 3.82 -15.57 9.62
N HIS A 61 3.16 -15.39 8.47
CA HIS A 61 1.77 -14.93 8.45
C HIS A 61 0.79 -16.04 8.84
N GLY A 62 1.23 -17.31 8.80
CA GLY A 62 0.41 -18.48 9.07
C GLY A 62 -0.70 -18.64 8.04
N ILE A 63 -0.28 -18.73 6.78
CA ILE A 63 -1.14 -18.89 5.59
C ILE A 63 -0.73 -20.14 4.83
N ASN A 64 -1.62 -20.69 3.99
CA ASN A 64 -1.24 -21.74 3.06
C ASN A 64 -0.41 -21.13 1.90
N MET A 65 0.88 -21.47 1.85
CA MET A 65 1.81 -20.91 0.86
C MET A 65 1.42 -21.25 -0.59
N MET A 66 0.75 -22.38 -0.83
CA MET A 66 0.28 -22.76 -2.18
C MET A 66 -0.78 -21.80 -2.73
N THR A 67 -1.52 -21.11 -1.85
CA THR A 67 -2.61 -20.20 -2.24
C THR A 67 -2.34 -18.75 -1.84
N ALA A 68 -1.12 -18.43 -1.41
CA ALA A 68 -0.79 -17.16 -0.79
C ALA A 68 -0.93 -15.93 -1.70
N MET A 69 -0.96 -16.10 -3.02
CA MET A 69 -1.32 -15.01 -3.95
C MET A 69 -2.73 -14.48 -3.71
N ARG A 70 -3.65 -15.34 -3.26
CA ARG A 70 -5.00 -14.92 -2.87
C ARG A 70 -4.98 -14.00 -1.64
N ASN A 71 -4.06 -14.23 -0.69
CA ASN A 71 -3.87 -13.33 0.46
C ASN A 71 -3.32 -11.96 0.02
N GLN A 72 -2.40 -11.92 -0.95
CA GLN A 72 -1.94 -10.64 -1.50
C GLN A 72 -3.10 -9.89 -2.17
N LYS A 73 -3.91 -10.60 -2.95
CA LYS A 73 -5.12 -10.04 -3.57
C LYS A 73 -6.07 -9.45 -2.53
N ALA A 74 -6.39 -10.21 -1.49
CA ALA A 74 -7.25 -9.76 -0.39
C ALA A 74 -6.65 -8.56 0.37
N ALA A 75 -5.32 -8.51 0.55
CA ALA A 75 -4.66 -7.36 1.16
C ALA A 75 -4.85 -6.08 0.32
N VAL A 76 -4.82 -6.20 -1.01
CA VAL A 76 -5.08 -5.07 -1.92
C VAL A 76 -6.56 -4.70 -1.98
N GLU A 77 -7.44 -5.68 -2.15
CA GLU A 77 -8.90 -5.46 -2.25
C GLU A 77 -9.52 -4.93 -0.95
N SER A 78 -8.90 -5.19 0.19
CA SER A 78 -9.28 -4.62 1.48
C SER A 78 -8.66 -3.25 1.77
N GLY A 79 -7.76 -2.73 0.91
CA GLY A 79 -7.04 -1.48 1.15
C GLY A 79 -5.93 -1.56 2.21
N GLN A 80 -5.70 -2.73 2.81
CA GLN A 80 -4.60 -2.94 3.74
C GLN A 80 -3.23 -2.75 3.08
N TRP A 81 -3.15 -3.06 1.78
CA TRP A 81 -2.01 -2.78 0.92
C TRP A 81 -2.43 -1.96 -0.29
N LEU A 82 -1.96 -0.72 -0.40
CA LEU A 82 -2.21 0.11 -1.58
C LEU A 82 -1.19 -0.19 -2.68
N LEU A 83 -1.65 -0.17 -3.92
CA LEU A 83 -0.83 -0.17 -5.13
C LEU A 83 -0.79 1.25 -5.68
N TYR A 84 0.41 1.77 -5.88
CA TYR A 84 0.63 3.09 -6.48
C TYR A 84 2.01 3.15 -7.11
N ARG A 85 2.18 4.14 -7.99
CA ARG A 85 3.46 4.53 -8.59
C ARG A 85 3.60 6.04 -8.52
N TYR A 86 4.73 6.51 -8.05
CA TYR A 86 5.16 7.89 -8.07
C TYR A 86 6.31 7.99 -9.07
N ASN A 87 6.06 8.61 -10.21
CA ASN A 87 7.09 8.89 -11.20
C ASN A 87 7.35 10.41 -11.25
N PRO A 88 8.53 10.89 -10.79
CA PRO A 88 8.92 12.29 -10.86
C PRO A 88 8.84 12.92 -12.25
N GLU A 89 9.12 12.16 -13.32
CA GLU A 89 9.18 12.67 -14.70
C GLU A 89 7.82 13.20 -15.18
N ARG A 90 6.72 12.65 -14.65
CA ARG A 90 5.36 13.12 -14.95
C ARG A 90 5.16 14.59 -14.58
N ALA A 91 5.82 15.06 -13.53
CA ALA A 91 5.74 16.46 -13.12
C ALA A 91 6.32 17.41 -14.17
N ALA A 92 7.35 16.99 -14.91
CA ALA A 92 7.93 17.78 -16.01
C ALA A 92 6.93 17.94 -17.19
N HIS A 93 5.97 17.02 -17.31
CA HIS A 93 4.88 17.09 -18.29
C HIS A 93 3.63 17.80 -17.73
N GLY A 94 3.70 18.41 -16.54
CA GLY A 94 2.55 19.04 -15.88
C GLY A 94 1.52 18.04 -15.35
N GLU A 95 1.86 16.75 -15.29
CA GLU A 95 0.98 15.70 -14.78
C GLU A 95 1.27 15.42 -13.29
N ASN A 96 0.25 14.89 -12.58
CA ASN A 96 0.47 14.43 -11.21
C ASN A 96 1.44 13.24 -11.20
N PRO A 97 2.56 13.31 -10.45
CA PRO A 97 3.52 12.22 -10.38
C PRO A 97 2.97 10.99 -9.67
N LEU A 98 2.02 11.16 -8.73
CA LEU A 98 1.40 10.06 -8.01
C LEU A 98 0.21 9.50 -8.80
N GLN A 99 0.31 8.22 -9.13
CA GLN A 99 -0.75 7.40 -9.70
C GLN A 99 -1.21 6.37 -8.67
N LEU A 100 -2.45 6.47 -8.19
CA LEU A 100 -3.05 5.45 -7.33
C LEU A 100 -3.65 4.33 -8.19
N ASP A 101 -2.94 3.19 -8.27
CA ASP A 101 -3.35 2.03 -9.06
C ASP A 101 -4.39 1.14 -8.33
N SER A 102 -4.50 1.28 -7.01
CA SER A 102 -5.54 0.64 -6.19
C SER A 102 -6.92 1.23 -6.46
N ARG A 103 -7.90 0.35 -6.68
CA ARG A 103 -9.32 0.71 -6.66
C ARG A 103 -9.80 0.97 -5.23
N PRO A 104 -10.95 1.64 -5.02
CA PRO A 104 -11.58 1.74 -3.71
C PRO A 104 -11.70 0.37 -3.04
N PRO A 105 -11.43 0.25 -1.72
CA PRO A 105 -11.56 -1.01 -1.00
C PRO A 105 -12.95 -1.63 -1.20
N LYS A 106 -13.00 -2.91 -1.58
CA LYS A 106 -14.23 -3.67 -1.84
C LYS A 106 -14.54 -4.71 -0.77
N LEU A 107 -13.57 -4.98 0.10
CA LEU A 107 -13.66 -5.95 1.19
C LEU A 107 -13.39 -5.24 2.52
N PRO A 108 -14.14 -5.57 3.59
CA PRO A 108 -13.76 -5.16 4.94
C PRO A 108 -12.34 -5.66 5.28
N VAL A 109 -11.55 -4.86 5.99
CA VAL A 109 -10.19 -5.25 6.38
C VAL A 109 -10.19 -6.50 7.25
N LYS A 110 -11.22 -6.66 8.09
CA LYS A 110 -11.41 -7.84 8.94
C LYS A 110 -11.40 -9.14 8.11
N THR A 111 -12.00 -9.15 6.93
CA THR A 111 -12.02 -10.32 6.03
C THR A 111 -10.61 -10.76 5.67
N TYR A 112 -9.73 -9.82 5.31
CA TYR A 112 -8.32 -10.10 5.05
C TYR A 112 -7.58 -10.55 6.32
N LEU A 113 -7.77 -9.85 7.45
CA LEU A 113 -7.09 -10.21 8.70
C LEU A 113 -7.44 -11.64 9.15
N GLN A 114 -8.70 -12.05 8.96
CA GLN A 114 -9.15 -13.41 9.24
C GLN A 114 -8.63 -14.46 8.25
N MET A 115 -7.86 -14.10 7.22
CA MET A 115 -7.19 -15.08 6.36
C MET A 115 -5.83 -15.51 6.91
N GLU A 116 -5.27 -14.82 7.91
CA GLU A 116 -3.90 -15.05 8.38
C GLU A 116 -3.89 -15.41 9.88
N ASN A 117 -3.22 -16.51 10.26
CA ASN A 117 -3.21 -16.96 11.64
C ASN A 117 -2.59 -15.93 12.60
N ARG A 118 -1.65 -15.10 12.13
CA ARG A 118 -1.04 -14.04 12.96
C ARG A 118 -2.06 -13.06 13.57
N PHE A 119 -3.24 -12.91 12.95
CA PHE A 119 -4.34 -12.10 13.49
C PHE A 119 -5.38 -12.95 14.21
N LYS A 120 -5.71 -14.15 13.69
CA LYS A 120 -6.66 -15.07 14.34
C LYS A 120 -6.26 -15.41 15.77
N MET A 121 -4.97 -15.57 16.03
CA MET A 121 -4.48 -15.88 17.38
C MET A 121 -4.83 -14.79 18.39
N LEU A 122 -4.92 -13.52 17.97
CA LEU A 122 -5.34 -12.43 18.84
C LEU A 122 -6.86 -12.47 19.10
N GLU A 123 -7.66 -12.77 18.08
CA GLU A 123 -9.13 -12.92 18.22
C GLU A 123 -9.48 -14.08 19.17
N LEU A 124 -8.71 -15.18 19.14
CA LEU A 124 -8.89 -16.31 20.05
C LEU A 124 -8.45 -16.00 21.49
N SER A 125 -7.31 -15.34 21.65
CA SER A 125 -6.71 -15.12 22.99
C SER A 125 -7.27 -13.89 23.73
N LYS A 126 -7.67 -12.84 22.98
CA LYS A 126 -8.17 -11.56 23.53
C LYS A 126 -9.26 -10.97 22.61
N PRO A 127 -10.48 -11.52 22.61
CA PRO A 127 -11.54 -11.14 21.67
C PRO A 127 -11.89 -9.63 21.69
N GLU A 128 -12.04 -9.04 22.87
CA GLU A 128 -12.39 -7.61 23.00
C GLU A 128 -11.29 -6.69 22.46
N VAL A 129 -10.02 -7.03 22.72
CA VAL A 129 -8.87 -6.29 22.21
C VAL A 129 -8.79 -6.43 20.67
N ALA A 130 -9.03 -7.63 20.16
CA ALA A 130 -9.05 -7.89 18.72
C ALA A 130 -10.14 -7.08 18.01
N ARG A 131 -11.34 -7.02 18.60
CA ARG A 131 -12.45 -6.21 18.05
C ARG A 131 -12.08 -4.74 17.94
N ALA A 132 -11.54 -4.15 19.00
CA ALA A 132 -11.10 -2.75 18.99
C ALA A 132 -10.02 -2.48 17.94
N LEU A 133 -9.01 -3.36 17.84
CA LEU A 133 -7.93 -3.23 16.87
C LEU A 133 -8.39 -3.44 15.42
N PHE A 134 -9.38 -4.31 15.17
CA PHE A 134 -9.93 -4.50 13.82
C PHE A 134 -10.75 -3.29 13.36
N GLU A 135 -11.49 -2.66 14.28
CA GLU A 135 -12.18 -1.40 14.00
C GLU A 135 -11.17 -0.26 13.72
N GLU A 136 -10.08 -0.20 14.49
CA GLU A 136 -8.98 0.75 14.26
C GLU A 136 -8.31 0.51 12.90
N ALA A 137 -7.97 -0.74 12.58
CA ALA A 137 -7.41 -1.09 11.28
C ALA A 137 -8.32 -0.68 10.12
N GLN A 138 -9.65 -0.77 10.29
CA GLN A 138 -10.60 -0.33 9.27
C GLN A 138 -10.56 1.19 9.07
N ARG A 139 -10.50 1.95 10.16
CA ARG A 139 -10.34 3.41 10.11
C ARG A 139 -9.03 3.79 9.42
N ASP A 140 -7.92 3.16 9.80
CA ASP A 140 -6.60 3.40 9.21
C ASP A 140 -6.57 3.16 7.69
N VAL A 141 -7.16 2.06 7.24
CA VAL A 141 -7.29 1.74 5.81
C VAL A 141 -8.07 2.84 5.09
N ASN A 142 -9.21 3.25 5.64
CA ASN A 142 -10.07 4.25 5.02
C ASN A 142 -9.36 5.61 4.94
N THR A 143 -8.73 6.04 6.04
CA THR A 143 -7.97 7.29 6.11
C THR A 143 -6.79 7.27 5.13
N ARG A 144 -6.01 6.18 5.09
CA ARG A 144 -4.90 6.05 4.15
C ARG A 144 -5.37 6.07 2.71
N TYR A 145 -6.43 5.35 2.37
CA TYR A 145 -6.98 5.37 1.01
C TYR A 145 -7.41 6.78 0.60
N ALA A 146 -8.20 7.46 1.44
CA ALA A 146 -8.68 8.81 1.16
C ALA A 146 -7.54 9.81 0.97
N LEU A 147 -6.47 9.73 1.78
CA LEU A 147 -5.28 10.55 1.63
C LEU A 147 -4.60 10.32 0.27
N TYR A 148 -4.33 9.07 -0.09
CA TYR A 148 -3.67 8.75 -1.35
C TYR A 148 -4.54 9.10 -2.57
N GLU A 149 -5.86 8.93 -2.45
CA GLU A 149 -6.81 9.34 -3.49
C GLU A 149 -6.81 10.86 -3.67
N TYR A 150 -6.83 11.62 -2.58
CA TYR A 150 -6.69 13.08 -2.61
C TYR A 150 -5.38 13.52 -3.27
N LEU A 151 -4.25 12.93 -2.86
CA LEU A 151 -2.94 13.27 -3.41
C LEU A 151 -2.84 12.96 -4.91
N ALA A 152 -3.38 11.83 -5.36
CA ALA A 152 -3.39 11.45 -6.77
C ALA A 152 -4.33 12.31 -7.63
N ARG A 153 -5.38 12.90 -7.03
CA ARG A 153 -6.32 13.82 -7.70
C ARG A 153 -5.94 15.30 -7.58
N ARG A 154 -4.97 15.63 -6.72
CA ARG A 154 -4.59 17.02 -6.49
C ARG A 154 -4.11 17.67 -7.80
N PRO A 155 -4.59 18.88 -8.14
CA PRO A 155 -4.08 19.63 -9.27
C PRO A 155 -2.58 19.89 -9.12
N ILE A 156 -1.83 19.80 -10.21
CA ILE A 156 -0.44 20.26 -10.26
C ILE A 156 -0.47 21.68 -10.81
N SER A 157 -0.04 22.65 -9.99
CA SER A 157 0.26 23.98 -10.49
C SER A 157 1.54 23.88 -11.29
N VAL A 158 1.45 24.07 -12.62
CA VAL A 158 2.63 24.30 -13.45
C VAL A 158 3.15 25.68 -13.03
N GLY A 159 4.13 25.70 -12.13
CA GLY A 159 4.83 26.94 -11.80
C GLY A 159 5.52 27.42 -13.06
N ASN A 160 5.14 28.59 -13.57
CA ASN A 160 5.94 29.33 -14.54
C ASN A 160 7.25 29.72 -13.85
N GLY A 161 8.20 28.80 -13.77
CA GLY A 161 9.50 28.99 -13.15
C GLY A 161 10.39 29.83 -14.05
N THR A 162 10.32 31.15 -13.84
CA THR A 162 11.48 32.02 -14.04
C THR A 162 12.30 31.95 -12.77
N HIS A 163 13.37 31.14 -12.78
CA HIS A 163 14.48 31.22 -11.85
C HIS A 163 15.78 30.98 -12.63
#